data_AF-A0AAN9MVP2-F1
#
_entry.id   AF-A0AAN9MVP2-F1
#
_cell.length_a   1.000
_cell.length_b   1.000
_cell.length_c   1.000
_cell.angle_alpha   90.00
_cell.angle_beta   90.00
_cell.angle_gamma   90.00
#
_symmetry.space_group_name_H-M   'P 1'
#
loop_
_entity.id
_entity.type
_entity.pdbx_description
1 polymer ?
#
loop_
_entity_poly.entity_id
_entity_poly.type
_entity_poly.pdbx_seq_one_letter_code
_entity_poly.pdbx_strand_id
1 'polypeptide(L)'
;MPRQNESPRVSCSTINNYKILFPRQHKIFSVEDSKLPNSPGKDFIWNYIYPLLKVVCHISFHTCLPFHSLLFCCYIISVRHKMTILIEQPDLALQSETKNVHAGETNELVFDGGFPLPKQESEDGFKAPEINSFGHTFRNYDAESERQKGVEEFYRQQHINQTYDFVKRMRKEYGKLDKAEMSIWECCELLNEVVDESDPDLDEPQIQHLLQSAEAIRKDYPDEDWLHLTALIHDLGKILLLPRFGELPQWAVVGDTFPLGCAFDESNVHHKYFKENPDNNCPAYNTKNGIYTEGYGLDNVVMSWGHDDYMYMVAKENGTTLPSAGLFIIRYHSFYPLHKEGAYTHLMNEEDVENLKWLKIFNKYDLYSKSKVLIDVEKVKPYYLSLTQKYFPAKLRW
;
A
#
# COMPACT_ATOMS: atom_id res chain seq x y z
N MET A 1 -48.29 11.82 -39.25
CA MET A 1 -49.23 10.94 -38.53
C MET A 1 -48.51 9.67 -38.11
N PRO A 2 -48.39 9.43 -36.80
CA PRO A 2 -48.64 8.11 -36.25
C PRO A 2 -49.68 8.17 -35.12
N ARG A 3 -50.43 7.08 -34.99
CA ARG A 3 -51.59 6.93 -34.11
C ARG A 3 -51.18 6.75 -32.66
N GLN A 4 -51.96 7.36 -31.79
CA GLN A 4 -52.05 7.12 -30.37
C GLN A 4 -52.52 5.68 -30.10
N ASN A 5 -52.05 5.08 -29.00
CA ASN A 5 -52.88 4.22 -28.17
C ASN A 5 -52.38 4.21 -26.72
N GLU A 6 -53.36 4.17 -25.83
CA GLU A 6 -53.33 4.66 -24.45
C GLU A 6 -52.78 3.65 -23.43
N SER A 7 -52.38 4.21 -22.28
CA SER A 7 -52.17 3.54 -20.99
C SER A 7 -53.44 2.87 -20.44
N PRO A 8 -53.29 2.07 -19.38
CA PRO A 8 -54.04 2.40 -18.16
C PRO A 8 -53.18 2.53 -16.92
N ARG A 9 -53.55 3.52 -16.10
CA ARG A 9 -53.05 3.85 -14.76
C ARG A 9 -53.50 2.79 -13.75
N VAL A 10 -52.67 2.52 -12.75
CA VAL A 10 -53.12 2.13 -11.42
C VAL A 10 -52.42 3.04 -10.40
N SER A 11 -53.24 3.80 -9.67
CA SER A 11 -52.88 4.63 -8.53
C SER A 11 -53.12 3.87 -7.23
N CYS A 12 -52.28 4.05 -6.22
CA CYS A 12 -52.73 3.97 -4.83
C CYS A 12 -51.93 4.91 -3.92
N SER A 13 -52.61 5.34 -2.87
CA SER A 13 -52.44 6.54 -2.06
C SER A 13 -51.45 6.45 -0.88
N THR A 14 -50.77 7.57 -0.66
CA THR A 14 -50.42 8.34 0.55
C THR A 14 -50.73 7.82 1.98
N ILE A 15 -49.88 8.30 2.92
CA ILE A 15 -50.04 8.52 4.40
C ILE A 15 -49.40 7.38 5.26
N ASN A 16 -48.45 7.58 6.20
CA ASN A 16 -48.43 8.52 7.33
C ASN A 16 -47.02 8.76 7.94
N ASN A 17 -46.83 9.96 8.49
CA ASN A 17 -45.73 10.40 9.35
C ASN A 17 -45.85 9.85 10.78
N TYR A 18 -44.75 9.47 11.43
CA TYR A 18 -44.65 9.51 12.90
C TYR A 18 -43.28 10.01 13.38
N LYS A 19 -43.30 11.23 13.94
CA LYS A 19 -42.36 11.75 14.94
C LYS A 19 -42.80 11.22 16.31
N ILE A 20 -41.90 10.70 17.13
CA ILE A 20 -42.13 10.55 18.57
C ILE A 20 -40.92 11.10 19.33
N LEU A 21 -41.21 12.05 20.24
CA LEU A 21 -40.33 12.68 21.21
C LEU A 21 -40.39 11.92 22.56
N PHE A 22 -39.30 12.01 23.32
CA PHE A 22 -38.93 11.44 24.64
C PHE A 22 -40.02 11.37 25.74
N PRO A 23 -39.82 10.51 26.78
CA PRO A 23 -39.20 11.03 28.02
C PRO A 23 -38.23 10.05 28.76
N ARG A 24 -37.27 10.66 29.48
CA ARG A 24 -36.42 10.08 30.53
C ARG A 24 -37.25 9.59 31.72
N GLN A 25 -36.93 8.43 32.31
CA GLN A 25 -37.05 8.19 33.77
C GLN A 25 -35.97 7.22 34.26
N HIS A 26 -35.25 7.66 35.30
CA HIS A 26 -34.36 6.83 36.13
C HIS A 26 -35.19 5.98 37.11
N LYS A 27 -34.83 4.71 37.30
CA LYS A 27 -35.19 3.94 38.50
C LYS A 27 -33.97 3.19 39.03
N ILE A 28 -33.72 3.45 40.31
CA ILE A 28 -32.76 2.78 41.20
C ILE A 28 -33.40 1.47 41.66
N PHE A 29 -32.66 0.36 41.62
CA PHE A 29 -32.97 -0.84 42.38
C PHE A 29 -31.72 -1.30 43.13
N SER A 30 -31.88 -1.51 44.43
CA SER A 30 -30.91 -2.09 45.36
C SER A 30 -31.41 -3.48 45.75
N VAL A 31 -30.54 -4.50 45.71
CA VAL A 31 -30.75 -5.79 46.39
C VAL A 31 -29.40 -6.30 46.89
N GLU A 32 -29.36 -6.59 48.19
CA GLU A 32 -28.24 -7.14 48.95
C GLU A 32 -28.09 -8.68 48.78
N ASP A 33 -26.81 -9.08 48.77
CA ASP A 33 -26.14 -10.31 49.23
C ASP A 33 -26.89 -11.64 49.47
N SER A 34 -26.42 -12.68 48.75
CA SER A 34 -26.16 -14.00 49.34
C SER A 34 -25.05 -14.81 48.63
N LYS A 35 -23.87 -14.84 49.28
CA LYS A 35 -22.89 -15.95 49.47
C LYS A 35 -22.47 -16.89 48.30
N LEU A 36 -21.31 -16.58 47.68
CA LEU A 36 -20.02 -17.35 47.41
C LEU A 36 -20.02 -18.84 46.92
N PRO A 37 -18.98 -19.39 46.22
CA PRO A 37 -17.58 -18.88 46.04
C PRO A 37 -16.88 -19.04 44.65
N ASN A 38 -15.67 -18.43 44.56
CA ASN A 38 -14.50 -18.69 43.69
C ASN A 38 -14.36 -18.06 42.27
N SER A 39 -13.48 -17.05 42.20
CA SER A 39 -12.89 -16.32 41.05
C SER A 39 -11.82 -17.14 40.28
N PRO A 40 -11.20 -16.71 39.13
CA PRO A 40 -10.99 -15.33 38.61
C PRO A 40 -11.41 -15.15 37.13
N GLY A 41 -11.65 -13.97 36.58
CA GLY A 41 -11.32 -12.61 37.01
C GLY A 41 -10.44 -11.92 35.97
N LYS A 42 -11.04 -11.47 34.85
CA LYS A 42 -10.67 -10.39 33.91
C LYS A 42 -11.60 -10.54 32.70
N ASP A 43 -12.36 -9.50 32.35
CA ASP A 43 -13.01 -9.25 31.03
C ASP A 43 -14.34 -8.48 31.09
N PHE A 44 -14.81 -8.02 32.26
CA PHE A 44 -16.11 -7.32 32.34
C PHE A 44 -16.07 -5.81 32.66
N ILE A 45 -14.92 -5.13 32.56
CA ILE A 45 -14.80 -3.68 32.84
C ILE A 45 -13.98 -2.94 31.75
N TRP A 46 -14.23 -3.25 30.47
CA TRP A 46 -13.67 -2.47 29.36
C TRP A 46 -14.71 -1.89 28.40
N ASN A 47 -15.93 -2.42 28.37
CA ASN A 47 -16.96 -2.00 27.41
C ASN A 47 -17.86 -0.83 27.88
N TYR A 48 -17.63 -0.24 29.06
CA TYR A 48 -18.52 0.81 29.61
C TYR A 48 -17.87 2.14 29.98
N ILE A 49 -16.54 2.30 29.87
CA ILE A 49 -15.85 3.54 30.28
C ILE A 49 -15.33 4.37 29.08
N TYR A 50 -15.20 3.78 27.89
CA TYR A 50 -14.63 4.48 26.73
C TYR A 50 -15.51 5.55 26.03
N PRO A 51 -16.86 5.57 26.12
CA PRO A 51 -17.64 6.63 25.47
C PRO A 51 -17.72 7.95 26.26
N LEU A 52 -17.27 8.01 27.51
CA LEU A 52 -17.45 9.19 28.39
C LEU A 52 -16.26 10.16 28.42
N LEU A 53 -15.10 9.76 27.88
CA LEU A 53 -13.91 10.63 27.80
C LEU A 53 -13.88 11.53 26.55
N LYS A 54 -14.74 11.32 25.55
CA LYS A 54 -14.79 12.15 24.32
C LYS A 54 -15.69 13.39 24.40
N VAL A 55 -16.47 13.58 25.48
CA VAL A 55 -17.40 14.72 25.59
C VAL A 55 -16.84 15.90 26.41
N VAL A 56 -15.74 15.72 27.14
CA VAL A 56 -15.21 16.78 28.02
C VAL A 56 -14.11 17.64 27.36
N CYS A 57 -13.53 17.23 26.23
CA CYS A 57 -12.45 17.99 25.58
C CYS A 57 -12.88 19.02 24.52
N HIS A 58 -14.19 19.22 24.27
CA HIS A 58 -14.65 20.13 23.20
C HIS A 58 -15.36 21.41 23.65
N ILE A 59 -15.40 21.73 24.94
CA ILE A 59 -15.93 23.01 25.43
C ILE A 59 -14.97 23.57 26.47
N SER A 60 -13.98 24.35 26.03
CA SER A 60 -13.38 25.49 26.75
C SER A 60 -12.11 25.98 26.03
N PHE A 61 -12.28 26.61 24.88
CA PHE A 61 -11.27 27.54 24.35
C PHE A 61 -11.94 28.87 24.01
N HIS A 62 -12.48 29.51 25.04
CA HIS A 62 -12.69 30.95 25.02
C HIS A 62 -12.48 31.53 26.41
N THR A 63 -11.70 32.62 26.44
CA THR A 63 -11.40 33.55 27.53
C THR A 63 -10.15 33.29 28.38
N CYS A 64 -9.39 34.39 28.52
CA CYS A 64 -8.03 34.52 29.03
C CYS A 64 -7.94 34.70 30.56
N LEU A 65 -6.70 34.57 31.06
CA LEU A 65 -6.09 35.08 32.33
C LEU A 65 -6.14 34.14 33.57
N PRO A 66 -5.20 34.26 34.55
CA PRO A 66 -3.81 33.79 34.46
C PRO A 66 -3.37 32.92 35.67
N PHE A 67 -2.11 32.50 35.60
CA PHE A 67 -1.26 31.77 36.57
C PHE A 67 -1.54 31.90 38.08
N HIS A 68 -1.19 30.80 38.77
CA HIS A 68 -1.09 30.54 40.23
C HIS A 68 -2.33 29.97 40.91
N SER A 69 -2.44 28.64 40.94
CA SER A 69 -2.53 27.80 42.16
C SER A 69 -3.04 26.39 41.82
N LEU A 70 -2.15 25.39 41.79
CA LEU A 70 -2.45 23.96 41.98
C LEU A 70 -1.15 23.14 41.93
N LEU A 71 -0.16 23.53 42.75
CA LEU A 71 0.75 22.57 43.37
C LEU A 71 0.05 22.14 44.67
N PHE A 72 -0.06 20.82 44.89
CA PHE A 72 -0.57 20.07 46.07
C PHE A 72 -1.78 19.18 45.77
N CYS A 73 -1.47 17.93 45.37
CA CYS A 73 -2.22 16.65 45.40
C CYS A 73 -1.83 15.92 44.11
N CYS A 74 -0.94 14.92 44.05
CA CYS A 74 -0.75 13.80 44.95
C CYS A 74 0.73 13.37 44.96
N TYR A 75 1.31 13.28 46.15
CA TYR A 75 2.57 12.60 46.44
C TYR A 75 2.22 11.38 47.32
N ILE A 76 2.95 10.28 47.16
CA ILE A 76 2.92 9.01 47.93
C ILE A 76 1.67 8.12 47.63
N ILE A 77 1.68 6.83 47.25
CA ILE A 77 2.50 5.62 47.49
C ILE A 77 2.27 4.69 46.27
N SER A 78 3.25 4.13 45.56
CA SER A 78 3.79 2.79 45.83
C SER A 78 4.99 2.50 44.92
N VAL A 79 6.17 2.43 45.55
CA VAL A 79 7.39 1.84 44.98
C VAL A 79 7.24 0.31 45.03
N ARG A 80 7.37 -0.38 43.90
CA ARG A 80 7.68 -1.81 43.88
C ARG A 80 8.92 -2.04 43.02
N HIS A 81 10.00 -2.40 43.71
CA HIS A 81 11.22 -2.99 43.15
C HIS A 81 10.90 -4.21 42.28
N LYS A 82 11.59 -4.34 41.14
CA LYS A 82 11.97 -5.63 40.58
C LYS A 82 13.48 -5.61 40.32
N MET A 83 14.13 -6.58 40.95
CA MET A 83 15.55 -6.91 40.84
C MET A 83 15.94 -7.25 39.40
N THR A 84 17.05 -6.70 38.95
CA THR A 84 17.83 -7.17 37.80
C THR A 84 18.81 -8.21 38.30
N ILE A 85 18.68 -9.47 37.85
CA ILE A 85 19.68 -10.50 38.07
C ILE A 85 20.55 -10.55 36.82
N LEU A 86 21.82 -10.19 36.98
CA LEU A 86 22.89 -10.46 36.01
C LEU A 86 23.18 -11.97 36.02
N ILE A 87 23.02 -12.61 34.87
CA ILE A 87 23.53 -13.95 34.63
C ILE A 87 24.65 -13.80 33.59
N GLU A 88 25.89 -13.94 34.04
CA GLU A 88 27.03 -14.20 33.17
C GLU A 88 26.89 -15.62 32.60
N GLN A 89 27.09 -15.78 31.29
CA GLN A 89 27.41 -17.08 30.70
C GLN A 89 28.69 -16.99 29.86
N PRO A 90 29.46 -18.08 29.79
CA PRO A 90 30.90 -18.04 29.61
C PRO A 90 31.35 -18.13 28.15
N ASP A 91 32.54 -17.59 27.90
CA ASP A 91 33.32 -17.76 26.67
C ASP A 91 33.52 -19.23 26.33
N LEU A 92 33.10 -19.61 25.12
CA LEU A 92 33.48 -20.86 24.47
C LEU A 92 34.03 -20.54 23.08
N ALA A 93 35.36 -20.52 23.02
CA ALA A 93 36.12 -20.61 21.79
C ALA A 93 35.89 -21.98 21.15
N LEU A 94 35.54 -22.00 19.86
CA LEU A 94 35.74 -23.16 18.99
C LEU A 94 36.07 -22.71 17.57
N GLN A 95 37.25 -23.16 17.12
CA GLN A 95 37.82 -23.00 15.80
C GLN A 95 37.22 -24.02 14.81
N SER A 96 37.22 -23.64 13.53
CA SER A 96 37.16 -24.49 12.31
C SER A 96 35.82 -25.20 12.03
N GLU A 97 35.29 -25.33 10.82
CA GLU A 97 35.88 -25.41 9.48
C GLU A 97 34.95 -24.78 8.42
N THR A 98 35.55 -24.07 7.47
CA THR A 98 34.91 -23.60 6.23
C THR A 98 34.74 -24.77 5.27
N LYS A 99 33.51 -25.05 4.84
CA LYS A 99 33.24 -25.85 3.62
C LYS A 99 32.42 -25.03 2.64
N ASN A 100 33.11 -24.57 1.60
CA ASN A 100 32.55 -24.00 0.38
C ASN A 100 31.58 -24.98 -0.28
N VAL A 101 30.37 -24.53 -0.60
CA VAL A 101 29.50 -25.18 -1.58
C VAL A 101 29.02 -24.13 -2.57
N HIS A 102 29.29 -24.41 -3.84
CA HIS A 102 29.05 -23.64 -5.05
C HIS A 102 27.74 -22.82 -5.07
N ALA A 103 27.87 -21.51 -5.35
CA ALA A 103 26.84 -20.74 -6.03
C ALA A 103 26.86 -21.11 -7.52
N GLY A 104 25.72 -21.56 -8.04
CA GLY A 104 25.53 -21.91 -9.45
C GLY A 104 25.44 -20.66 -10.32
N GLU A 105 26.17 -20.68 -11.44
CA GLU A 105 26.19 -19.68 -12.49
C GLU A 105 24.81 -19.56 -13.15
N THR A 106 24.17 -18.40 -13.07
CA THR A 106 23.07 -18.04 -13.97
C THR A 106 23.65 -17.50 -15.26
N ASN A 107 23.56 -18.29 -16.33
CA ASN A 107 23.95 -17.90 -17.69
C ASN A 107 23.15 -16.67 -18.15
N GLU A 108 23.83 -15.54 -18.35
CA GLU A 108 23.28 -14.39 -19.07
C GLU A 108 23.16 -14.69 -20.56
N LEU A 109 21.91 -14.72 -21.05
CA LEU A 109 21.60 -14.70 -22.47
C LEU A 109 21.62 -13.25 -22.96
N VAL A 110 22.63 -12.93 -23.78
CA VAL A 110 22.71 -11.66 -24.52
C VAL A 110 21.77 -11.74 -25.73
N PHE A 111 20.79 -10.85 -25.82
CA PHE A 111 20.05 -10.62 -27.07
C PHE A 111 19.87 -9.12 -27.37
N ASP A 112 20.08 -8.83 -28.64
CA ASP A 112 20.27 -7.53 -29.28
C ASP A 112 18.91 -6.93 -29.69
N GLY A 113 18.58 -5.76 -29.16
CA GLY A 113 17.29 -5.10 -29.38
C GLY A 113 17.21 -3.71 -28.74
N GLY A 114 17.56 -2.68 -29.51
CA GLY A 114 16.88 -1.38 -29.54
C GLY A 114 17.12 -0.33 -28.43
N PHE A 115 17.53 -0.70 -27.22
CA PHE A 115 17.99 0.24 -26.19
C PHE A 115 19.24 -0.34 -25.50
N PRO A 116 20.38 0.36 -25.47
CA PRO A 116 21.53 -0.13 -24.72
C PRO A 116 21.19 -0.09 -23.23
N LEU A 117 20.95 -1.27 -22.63
CA LEU A 117 21.06 -1.44 -21.19
C LEU A 117 22.46 -0.96 -20.79
N PRO A 118 22.61 0.00 -19.86
CA PRO A 118 23.93 0.45 -19.43
C PRO A 118 24.70 -0.74 -18.86
N LYS A 119 25.75 -1.17 -19.56
CA LYS A 119 26.76 -2.05 -18.97
C LYS A 119 27.58 -1.21 -18.01
N GLN A 120 27.25 -1.21 -16.72
CA GLN A 120 28.21 -0.99 -15.63
C GLN A 120 27.56 -1.20 -14.26
N GLU A 121 27.66 -2.40 -13.72
CA GLU A 121 27.83 -2.52 -12.27
C GLU A 121 29.21 -1.93 -11.95
N SER A 122 29.25 -0.69 -11.47
CA SER A 122 30.47 -0.16 -10.88
C SER A 122 30.79 -0.95 -9.60
N GLU A 123 32.06 -1.13 -9.24
CA GLU A 123 32.44 -1.79 -7.96
C GLU A 123 31.90 -1.03 -6.71
N ASP A 124 31.41 0.21 -6.91
CA ASP A 124 30.73 1.07 -5.93
C ASP A 124 29.20 1.16 -6.14
N GLY A 125 28.60 0.25 -6.90
CA GLY A 125 27.15 0.21 -7.13
C GLY A 125 26.33 -0.13 -5.88
N PHE A 126 25.02 0.10 -5.92
CA PHE A 126 24.11 -0.24 -4.83
C PHE A 126 24.18 -1.74 -4.50
N LYS A 127 24.53 -2.03 -3.25
CA LYS A 127 24.59 -3.38 -2.67
C LYS A 127 23.30 -3.63 -1.91
N ALA A 128 22.45 -4.51 -2.45
CA ALA A 128 21.23 -4.93 -1.77
C ALA A 128 21.58 -5.58 -0.42
N PRO A 129 20.96 -5.17 0.70
CA PRO A 129 21.18 -5.80 1.99
C PRO A 129 20.56 -7.20 2.01
N GLU A 130 21.15 -8.11 2.79
CA GLU A 130 20.65 -9.47 2.95
C GLU A 130 19.38 -9.54 3.83
N ILE A 131 19.17 -8.53 4.69
CA ILE A 131 18.07 -8.43 5.65
C ILE A 131 17.42 -7.05 5.61
N ASN A 132 16.11 -6.99 5.89
CA ASN A 132 15.33 -5.76 5.94
C ASN A 132 15.63 -4.94 7.22
N SER A 133 15.00 -3.77 7.34
CA SER A 133 15.16 -2.86 8.48
C SER A 133 14.71 -3.44 9.84
N PHE A 134 14.05 -4.60 9.83
CA PHE A 134 13.58 -5.35 11.00
C PHE A 134 14.42 -6.61 11.28
N GLY A 135 15.44 -6.91 10.47
CA GLY A 135 16.31 -8.08 10.65
C GLY A 135 15.74 -9.38 10.09
N HIS A 136 14.72 -9.32 9.23
CA HIS A 136 14.14 -10.47 8.54
C HIS A 136 14.57 -10.50 7.07
N THR A 137 14.40 -11.64 6.41
CA THR A 137 14.50 -11.70 4.94
C THR A 137 13.37 -10.86 4.31
N PHE A 138 13.69 -10.13 3.24
CA PHE A 138 12.71 -9.31 2.52
C PHE A 138 11.54 -10.15 2.01
N ARG A 139 10.32 -9.59 2.07
CA ARG A 139 9.09 -10.22 1.58
C ARG A 139 8.82 -11.62 2.17
N ASN A 140 9.13 -11.82 3.45
CA ASN A 140 8.85 -13.06 4.13
C ASN A 140 7.42 -13.08 4.69
N TYR A 141 6.49 -13.67 3.93
CA TYR A 141 5.08 -13.81 4.32
C TYR A 141 4.81 -15.01 5.24
N ASP A 142 5.79 -15.90 5.43
CA ASP A 142 5.64 -17.14 6.21
C ASP A 142 6.26 -17.05 7.62
N ALA A 143 7.07 -16.02 7.90
CA ALA A 143 7.67 -15.81 9.21
C ALA A 143 6.61 -15.42 10.27
N GLU A 144 6.58 -16.17 11.38
CA GLU A 144 5.72 -15.89 12.53
C GLU A 144 6.04 -14.50 13.10
N SER A 145 5.16 -13.52 12.85
CA SER A 145 5.24 -12.17 13.40
C SER A 145 3.84 -11.59 13.62
N GLU A 146 3.70 -10.62 14.53
CA GLU A 146 2.42 -9.92 14.74
C GLU A 146 1.94 -9.21 13.46
N ARG A 147 2.87 -8.77 12.59
CA ARG A 147 2.58 -8.13 11.29
C ARG A 147 2.02 -9.13 10.27
N GLN A 148 2.41 -10.41 10.37
CA GLN A 148 1.99 -11.47 9.44
C GLN A 148 0.46 -11.63 9.37
N LYS A 149 -0.23 -11.66 10.51
CA LYS A 149 -1.70 -11.81 10.54
C LYS A 149 -2.41 -10.63 9.88
N GLY A 150 -1.86 -9.43 10.03
CA GLY A 150 -2.37 -8.22 9.38
C GLY A 150 -2.21 -8.30 7.87
N VAL A 151 -1.02 -8.69 7.40
CA VAL A 151 -0.69 -8.83 5.97
C VAL A 151 -1.51 -9.95 5.31
N GLU A 152 -1.69 -11.10 5.98
CA GLU A 152 -2.52 -12.20 5.45
C GLU A 152 -4.00 -11.79 5.35
N GLU A 153 -4.56 -11.14 6.37
CA GLU A 153 -5.94 -10.63 6.32
C GLU A 153 -6.11 -9.55 5.26
N PHE A 154 -5.12 -8.66 5.09
CA PHE A 154 -5.08 -7.68 4.02
C PHE A 154 -5.20 -8.36 2.65
N TYR A 155 -4.34 -9.34 2.35
CA TYR A 155 -4.35 -10.03 1.06
C TYR A 155 -5.60 -10.88 0.88
N ARG A 156 -6.14 -11.47 1.95
CA ARG A 156 -7.43 -12.15 1.92
C ARG A 156 -8.53 -11.19 1.45
N GLN A 157 -8.62 -9.99 2.02
CA GLN A 157 -9.61 -8.99 1.62
C GLN A 157 -9.37 -8.51 0.19
N GLN A 158 -8.12 -8.29 -0.21
CA GLN A 158 -7.78 -7.91 -1.58
C GLN A 158 -8.26 -8.96 -2.58
N HIS A 159 -7.88 -10.23 -2.39
CA HIS A 159 -8.20 -11.31 -3.32
C HIS A 159 -9.69 -11.60 -3.39
N ILE A 160 -10.46 -11.39 -2.32
CA ILE A 160 -11.91 -11.60 -2.34
C ILE A 160 -12.64 -10.47 -3.08
N ASN A 161 -12.21 -9.22 -2.87
CA ASN A 161 -13.00 -8.05 -3.27
C ASN A 161 -12.55 -7.41 -4.60
N GLN A 162 -11.30 -7.64 -5.04
CA GLN A 162 -10.83 -7.23 -6.36
C GLN A 162 -11.50 -8.09 -7.43
N THR A 163 -12.51 -7.53 -8.09
CA THR A 163 -13.25 -8.16 -9.18
C THR A 163 -13.15 -7.31 -10.43
N TYR A 164 -13.33 -7.91 -11.60
CA TYR A 164 -13.33 -7.23 -12.89
C TYR A 164 -14.29 -6.04 -12.88
N ASP A 165 -15.50 -6.24 -12.35
CA ASP A 165 -16.52 -5.19 -12.24
C ASP A 165 -16.14 -4.09 -11.24
N PHE A 166 -15.53 -4.46 -10.10
CA PHE A 166 -15.02 -3.48 -9.14
C PHE A 166 -14.00 -2.57 -9.81
N VAL A 167 -12.98 -3.14 -10.46
CA VAL A 167 -11.91 -2.36 -11.08
C VAL A 167 -12.43 -1.49 -12.23
N LYS A 168 -13.35 -1.99 -13.06
CA LYS A 168 -13.98 -1.16 -14.11
C LYS A 168 -14.69 0.06 -13.52
N ARG A 169 -15.36 -0.08 -12.36
CA ARG A 169 -15.97 1.07 -11.67
C ARG A 169 -14.92 2.02 -11.12
N MET A 170 -13.88 1.50 -10.47
CA MET A 170 -12.80 2.32 -9.91
C MET A 170 -12.09 3.15 -10.98
N ARG A 171 -11.67 2.52 -12.09
CA ARG A 171 -11.07 3.23 -13.23
C ARG A 171 -11.99 4.31 -13.80
N LYS A 172 -13.29 4.05 -13.90
CA LYS A 172 -14.27 5.03 -14.38
C LYS A 172 -14.43 6.22 -13.41
N GLU A 173 -14.40 5.95 -12.11
CA GLU A 173 -14.53 6.99 -11.10
C GLU A 173 -13.27 7.85 -11.01
N TYR A 174 -12.11 7.21 -10.85
CA TYR A 174 -10.84 7.86 -10.60
C TYR A 174 -10.15 8.38 -11.86
N GLY A 175 -10.45 7.82 -13.03
CA GLY A 175 -9.98 8.36 -14.31
C GLY A 175 -10.53 9.75 -14.64
N LYS A 176 -11.46 10.29 -13.84
CA LYS A 176 -11.90 11.68 -13.96
C LYS A 176 -10.85 12.68 -13.51
N LEU A 177 -9.95 12.29 -12.59
CA LEU A 177 -8.92 13.14 -11.99
C LEU A 177 -9.49 14.50 -11.53
N ASP A 178 -10.48 14.43 -10.66
CA ASP A 178 -11.27 15.58 -10.17
C ASP A 178 -11.20 15.76 -8.65
N LYS A 179 -10.25 15.10 -7.97
CA LYS A 179 -10.09 15.14 -6.51
C LYS A 179 -9.19 16.30 -6.06
N ALA A 180 -8.15 16.60 -6.83
CA ALA A 180 -7.24 17.71 -6.53
C ALA A 180 -6.53 18.24 -7.78
N GLU A 181 -5.99 19.46 -7.65
CA GLU A 181 -4.99 20.01 -8.55
C GLU A 181 -3.76 20.38 -7.73
N MET A 182 -2.65 19.69 -7.95
CA MET A 182 -1.40 19.86 -7.19
C MET A 182 -0.20 19.38 -7.99
N SER A 183 0.99 19.86 -7.61
CA SER A 183 2.27 19.41 -8.15
C SER A 183 2.66 18.05 -7.60
N ILE A 184 3.59 17.38 -8.26
CA ILE A 184 4.18 16.12 -7.78
C ILE A 184 4.78 16.30 -6.38
N TRP A 185 5.49 17.41 -6.12
CA TRP A 185 6.15 17.61 -4.83
C TRP A 185 5.15 17.82 -3.69
N GLU A 186 4.06 18.57 -3.93
CA GLU A 186 2.96 18.67 -2.96
C GLU A 186 2.34 17.29 -2.67
N CYS A 187 2.25 16.41 -3.67
CA CYS A 187 1.81 15.02 -3.46
C CYS A 187 2.79 14.21 -2.60
N CYS A 188 4.12 14.34 -2.83
CA CYS A 188 5.13 13.71 -1.99
C CYS A 188 5.02 14.17 -0.53
N GLU A 189 4.72 15.46 -0.30
CA GLU A 189 4.54 16.01 1.04
C GLU A 189 3.26 15.49 1.71
N LEU A 190 2.16 15.33 0.97
CA LEU A 190 0.90 14.74 1.48
C LEU A 190 1.05 13.28 1.89
N LEU A 191 1.89 12.50 1.19
CA LEU A 191 2.09 11.09 1.50
C LEU A 191 2.74 10.83 2.86
N ASN A 192 3.34 11.84 3.49
CA ASN A 192 3.84 11.70 4.86
C ASN A 192 2.73 11.42 5.90
N GLU A 193 1.47 11.63 5.54
CA GLU A 193 0.30 11.30 6.37
C GLU A 193 -0.17 9.85 6.22
N VAL A 194 0.46 9.06 5.32
CA VAL A 194 0.04 7.70 4.96
C VAL A 194 1.02 6.66 5.52
N VAL A 195 0.48 5.58 6.08
CA VAL A 195 1.23 4.37 6.50
C VAL A 195 0.75 3.19 5.65
N ASP A 196 1.69 2.48 5.01
CA ASP A 196 1.40 1.29 4.19
C ASP A 196 1.35 0.03 5.08
N GLU A 197 0.17 -0.57 5.22
CA GLU A 197 -0.04 -1.76 6.06
C GLU A 197 0.37 -3.07 5.36
N SER A 198 0.56 -3.05 4.04
CA SER A 198 0.95 -4.24 3.26
C SER A 198 2.46 -4.49 3.27
N ASP A 199 3.25 -3.45 3.52
CA ASP A 199 4.71 -3.53 3.53
C ASP A 199 5.20 -4.15 4.86
N PRO A 200 5.90 -5.30 4.84
CA PRO A 200 6.49 -5.87 6.04
C PRO A 200 7.84 -5.23 6.42
N ASP A 201 8.38 -4.31 5.60
CA ASP A 201 9.79 -3.91 5.60
C ASP A 201 10.06 -2.44 6.03
N LEU A 202 9.03 -1.60 6.25
CA LEU A 202 9.20 -0.17 6.57
C LEU A 202 8.24 0.40 7.66
N ASP A 203 8.76 1.35 8.46
CA ASP A 203 8.00 2.22 9.42
C ASP A 203 8.29 3.74 9.21
N GLU A 204 9.11 4.12 8.23
CA GLU A 204 9.52 5.52 7.96
C GLU A 204 8.47 6.31 7.15
N PRO A 205 8.51 7.66 7.15
CA PRO A 205 7.62 8.46 6.30
C PRO A 205 7.78 8.11 4.82
N GLN A 206 6.67 8.03 4.08
CA GLN A 206 6.66 7.62 2.68
C GLN A 206 7.62 8.43 1.78
N ILE A 207 7.83 9.73 2.04
CA ILE A 207 8.79 10.53 1.24
C ILE A 207 10.23 9.99 1.32
N GLN A 208 10.60 9.36 2.44
CA GLN A 208 11.92 8.77 2.60
C GLN A 208 12.08 7.53 1.72
N HIS A 209 11.06 6.67 1.65
CA HIS A 209 11.04 5.54 0.72
C HIS A 209 11.22 5.99 -0.73
N LEU A 210 10.45 6.99 -1.16
CA LEU A 210 10.52 7.54 -2.52
C LEU A 210 11.94 8.05 -2.84
N LEU A 211 12.52 8.82 -1.91
CA LEU A 211 13.86 9.41 -2.09
C LEU A 211 14.98 8.38 -1.99
N GLN A 212 14.85 7.36 -1.12
CA GLN A 212 15.81 6.27 -1.01
C GLN A 212 15.90 5.48 -2.31
N SER A 213 14.75 5.14 -2.88
CA SER A 213 14.67 4.46 -4.19
C SER A 213 15.28 5.32 -5.29
N ALA A 214 14.89 6.59 -5.36
CA ALA A 214 15.35 7.51 -6.39
C ALA A 214 16.86 7.82 -6.30
N GLU A 215 17.41 8.07 -5.10
CA GLU A 215 18.83 8.36 -4.92
C GLU A 215 19.70 7.11 -5.11
N ALA A 216 19.20 5.91 -4.75
CA ALA A 216 19.92 4.67 -5.00
C ALA A 216 20.03 4.37 -6.51
N ILE A 217 18.94 4.57 -7.26
CA ILE A 217 18.96 4.50 -8.72
C ILE A 217 19.90 5.55 -9.30
N ARG A 218 19.82 6.79 -8.82
CA ARG A 218 20.66 7.89 -9.30
C ARG A 218 22.15 7.64 -9.12
N LYS A 219 22.55 6.90 -8.08
CA LYS A 219 23.94 6.50 -7.87
C LYS A 219 24.42 5.56 -8.98
N ASP A 220 23.59 4.58 -9.35
CA ASP A 220 23.96 3.50 -10.27
C ASP A 220 23.72 3.86 -11.75
N TYR A 221 22.72 4.70 -12.03
CA TYR A 221 22.29 5.09 -13.37
C TYR A 221 22.28 6.62 -13.55
N PRO A 222 23.41 7.32 -13.33
CA PRO A 222 23.44 8.78 -13.23
C PRO A 222 22.91 9.55 -14.46
N ASP A 223 22.92 8.92 -15.63
CA ASP A 223 22.47 9.50 -16.89
C ASP A 223 20.98 9.23 -17.20
N GLU A 224 20.31 8.39 -16.41
CA GLU A 224 18.90 7.98 -16.63
C GLU A 224 17.93 8.80 -15.76
N ASP A 225 17.92 10.11 -15.98
CA ASP A 225 17.15 11.04 -15.13
C ASP A 225 15.63 10.79 -15.09
N TRP A 226 15.06 10.19 -16.15
CA TRP A 226 13.66 9.75 -16.18
C TRP A 226 13.41 8.60 -15.19
N LEU A 227 14.38 7.72 -14.96
CA LEU A 227 14.28 6.60 -14.04
C LEU A 227 14.36 7.09 -12.59
N HIS A 228 15.16 8.12 -12.31
CA HIS A 228 15.20 8.77 -11.00
C HIS A 228 13.84 9.37 -10.64
N LEU A 229 13.22 10.07 -11.61
CA LEU A 229 11.89 10.61 -11.40
C LEU A 229 10.84 9.51 -11.29
N THR A 230 10.90 8.48 -12.12
CA THR A 230 9.99 7.32 -12.05
C THR A 230 10.01 6.73 -10.64
N ALA A 231 11.19 6.57 -10.05
CA ALA A 231 11.34 6.09 -8.69
C ALA A 231 10.83 7.04 -7.61
N LEU A 232 10.96 8.36 -7.80
CA LEU A 232 10.35 9.31 -6.89
C LEU A 232 8.81 9.21 -6.90
N ILE A 233 8.21 8.88 -8.04
CA ILE A 233 6.76 9.01 -8.22
C ILE A 233 5.96 7.70 -8.21
N HIS A 234 6.61 6.54 -8.24
CA HIS A 234 5.95 5.23 -8.40
C HIS A 234 4.78 5.02 -7.41
N ASP A 235 5.00 5.45 -6.17
CA ASP A 235 4.11 5.20 -5.03
C ASP A 235 3.11 6.34 -4.77
N LEU A 236 3.10 7.40 -5.60
CA LEU A 236 2.23 8.57 -5.38
C LEU A 236 0.74 8.24 -5.46
N GLY A 237 0.37 7.12 -6.08
CA GLY A 237 -1.01 6.66 -6.10
C GLY A 237 -1.57 6.27 -4.72
N LYS A 238 -0.72 6.12 -3.69
CA LYS A 238 -1.13 5.79 -2.32
C LYS A 238 -1.95 6.90 -1.64
N ILE A 239 -2.01 8.10 -2.22
CA ILE A 239 -2.90 9.18 -1.76
C ILE A 239 -4.38 8.80 -1.77
N LEU A 240 -4.78 7.75 -2.49
CA LEU A 240 -6.13 7.18 -2.45
C LEU A 240 -6.60 6.80 -1.03
N LEU A 241 -5.68 6.59 -0.10
CA LEU A 241 -5.96 6.33 1.32
C LEU A 241 -6.43 7.57 2.07
N LEU A 242 -6.17 8.77 1.55
CA LEU A 242 -6.52 10.01 2.22
C LEU A 242 -8.01 10.36 1.98
N PRO A 243 -8.70 10.97 2.96
CA PRO A 243 -10.11 11.33 2.85
C PRO A 243 -10.46 12.17 1.62
N ARG A 244 -9.56 13.08 1.21
CA ARG A 244 -9.75 13.93 0.03
C ARG A 244 -9.83 13.13 -1.28
N PHE A 245 -9.21 11.94 -1.32
CA PHE A 245 -9.15 11.08 -2.49
C PHE A 245 -10.07 9.86 -2.37
N GLY A 246 -10.88 9.79 -1.31
CA GLY A 246 -11.95 8.79 -1.17
C GLY A 246 -11.78 7.83 0.00
N GLU A 247 -10.66 7.89 0.74
CA GLU A 247 -10.42 7.03 1.91
C GLU A 247 -10.64 5.54 1.59
N LEU A 248 -10.04 5.10 0.48
CA LEU A 248 -10.20 3.71 0.06
C LEU A 248 -9.58 2.78 1.11
N PRO A 249 -10.14 1.58 1.32
CA PRO A 249 -9.50 0.61 2.19
C PRO A 249 -8.13 0.22 1.61
N GLN A 250 -7.16 -0.07 2.48
CA GLN A 250 -5.77 -0.42 2.09
C GLN A 250 -5.73 -1.48 0.97
N TRP A 251 -6.56 -2.52 1.05
CA TRP A 251 -6.60 -3.60 0.04
C TRP A 251 -6.97 -3.13 -1.38
N ALA A 252 -7.59 -1.96 -1.50
CA ALA A 252 -7.95 -1.33 -2.78
C ALA A 252 -6.94 -0.26 -3.23
N VAL A 253 -5.79 -0.15 -2.56
CA VAL A 253 -4.75 0.84 -2.87
C VAL A 253 -3.37 0.22 -2.97
N VAL A 254 -2.93 -0.53 -1.95
CA VAL A 254 -1.56 -1.06 -1.85
C VAL A 254 -1.51 -2.57 -2.13
N GLY A 255 -0.34 -3.18 -1.97
CA GLY A 255 -0.10 -4.62 -2.13
C GLY A 255 0.17 -5.05 -3.57
N ASP A 256 0.63 -6.29 -3.71
CA ASP A 256 0.91 -6.91 -5.00
C ASP A 256 -0.34 -6.91 -5.90
N THR A 257 -0.14 -6.75 -7.21
CA THR A 257 -1.21 -6.71 -8.21
C THR A 257 -1.26 -7.99 -9.05
N PHE A 258 -2.44 -8.25 -9.63
CA PHE A 258 -2.69 -9.42 -10.47
C PHE A 258 -3.74 -9.12 -11.54
N PRO A 259 -3.75 -9.83 -12.68
CA PRO A 259 -4.74 -9.62 -13.72
C PRO A 259 -6.10 -10.23 -13.33
N LEU A 260 -7.17 -9.53 -13.72
CA LEU A 260 -8.56 -9.93 -13.59
C LEU A 260 -9.11 -10.35 -14.95
N GLY A 261 -10.20 -11.12 -14.98
CA GLY A 261 -10.80 -11.56 -16.25
C GLY A 261 -10.10 -12.75 -16.90
N CYS A 262 -9.13 -13.35 -16.22
CA CYS A 262 -8.49 -14.64 -16.54
C CYS A 262 -8.26 -15.43 -15.24
N ALA A 263 -7.80 -16.68 -15.37
CA ALA A 263 -7.54 -17.52 -14.21
C ALA A 263 -6.42 -16.93 -13.35
N PHE A 264 -6.58 -17.01 -12.03
CA PHE A 264 -5.58 -16.59 -11.06
C PHE A 264 -4.46 -17.64 -10.96
N ASP A 265 -3.23 -17.23 -11.22
CA ASP A 265 -2.02 -18.05 -11.17
C ASP A 265 -1.56 -18.27 -9.71
N GLU A 266 -1.04 -19.48 -9.41
CA GLU A 266 -0.59 -19.88 -8.07
C GLU A 266 0.57 -19.05 -7.53
N SER A 267 1.28 -18.32 -8.40
CA SER A 267 2.33 -17.36 -8.02
C SER A 267 1.81 -16.11 -7.29
N ASN A 268 0.50 -15.84 -7.33
CA ASN A 268 -0.08 -14.77 -6.52
C ASN A 268 0.07 -15.10 -5.02
N VAL A 269 0.57 -14.14 -4.24
CA VAL A 269 0.71 -14.28 -2.77
C VAL A 269 -0.61 -14.76 -2.16
N HIS A 270 -0.58 -15.69 -1.21
CA HIS A 270 -1.79 -16.25 -0.56
C HIS A 270 -2.92 -16.67 -1.54
N HIS A 271 -2.56 -17.30 -2.67
CA HIS A 271 -3.48 -17.74 -3.73
C HIS A 271 -4.75 -18.46 -3.25
N LYS A 272 -4.66 -19.22 -2.14
CA LYS A 272 -5.78 -19.95 -1.51
C LYS A 272 -7.06 -19.13 -1.34
N TYR A 273 -6.97 -17.81 -1.16
CA TYR A 273 -8.13 -16.94 -0.96
C TYR A 273 -8.90 -16.59 -2.24
N PHE A 274 -8.33 -16.77 -3.43
CA PHE A 274 -9.05 -16.55 -4.70
C PHE A 274 -10.25 -17.48 -4.86
N LYS A 275 -10.29 -18.61 -4.15
CA LYS A 275 -11.45 -19.51 -4.14
C LYS A 275 -12.74 -18.81 -3.68
N GLU A 276 -12.62 -17.78 -2.85
CA GLU A 276 -13.73 -16.97 -2.33
C GLU A 276 -14.08 -15.78 -3.24
N ASN A 277 -13.24 -15.45 -4.22
CA ASN A 277 -13.53 -14.40 -5.20
C ASN A 277 -14.68 -14.82 -6.12
N PRO A 278 -15.72 -14.00 -6.34
CA PRO A 278 -16.82 -14.34 -7.24
C PRO A 278 -16.35 -14.55 -8.70
N ASP A 279 -15.30 -13.85 -9.16
CA ASP A 279 -14.75 -14.01 -10.50
C ASP A 279 -14.11 -15.39 -10.73
N ASN A 280 -13.64 -16.07 -9.68
CA ASN A 280 -13.12 -17.43 -9.76
C ASN A 280 -14.20 -18.47 -10.13
N ASN A 281 -15.48 -18.11 -9.97
CA ASN A 281 -16.61 -18.93 -10.37
C ASN A 281 -17.23 -18.48 -11.71
N CYS A 282 -16.65 -17.48 -12.38
CA CYS A 282 -17.14 -16.97 -13.65
C CYS A 282 -16.61 -17.83 -14.81
N PRO A 283 -17.46 -18.56 -15.57
CA PRO A 283 -16.99 -19.44 -16.64
C PRO A 283 -16.16 -18.73 -17.72
N ALA A 284 -16.37 -17.43 -17.93
CA ALA A 284 -15.63 -16.64 -18.89
C ALA A 284 -14.17 -16.34 -18.46
N TYR A 285 -13.87 -16.37 -17.16
CA TYR A 285 -12.56 -16.00 -16.61
C TYR A 285 -11.71 -17.23 -16.27
N ASN A 286 -12.33 -18.40 -16.12
CA ASN A 286 -11.70 -19.60 -15.55
C ASN A 286 -10.70 -20.34 -16.47
N THR A 287 -10.24 -19.70 -17.55
CA THR A 287 -9.19 -20.25 -18.41
C THR A 287 -7.93 -19.39 -18.30
N LYS A 288 -6.78 -19.94 -18.75
CA LYS A 288 -5.48 -19.26 -18.71
C LYS A 288 -5.53 -17.84 -19.30
N ASN A 289 -6.28 -17.64 -20.38
CA ASN A 289 -6.42 -16.33 -21.02
C ASN A 289 -7.74 -15.64 -20.65
N GLY A 290 -8.73 -16.38 -20.15
CA GLY A 290 -10.07 -15.86 -19.86
C GLY A 290 -10.66 -15.12 -21.06
N ILE A 291 -10.91 -13.82 -20.90
CA ILE A 291 -11.43 -12.95 -21.96
C ILE A 291 -10.37 -12.35 -22.88
N TYR A 292 -9.08 -12.59 -22.62
CA TYR A 292 -7.97 -12.02 -23.37
C TYR A 292 -7.50 -12.94 -24.48
N THR A 293 -6.84 -12.37 -25.48
CA THR A 293 -6.07 -13.14 -26.46
C THR A 293 -4.63 -13.31 -25.99
N GLU A 294 -3.93 -14.30 -26.51
CA GLU A 294 -2.48 -14.42 -26.29
C GLU A 294 -1.75 -13.22 -26.92
N GLY A 295 -0.77 -12.66 -26.22
CA GLY A 295 -0.02 -11.49 -26.66
C GLY A 295 -0.85 -10.19 -26.75
N TYR A 296 -1.95 -10.08 -25.99
CA TYR A 296 -2.87 -8.94 -26.08
C TYR A 296 -2.23 -7.59 -25.70
N GLY A 297 -1.16 -7.63 -24.92
CA GLY A 297 -0.50 -6.46 -24.34
C GLY A 297 -1.10 -6.11 -22.99
N LEU A 298 -0.24 -5.91 -21.99
CA LEU A 298 -0.66 -5.64 -20.61
C LEU A 298 -1.47 -4.34 -20.49
N ASP A 299 -1.31 -3.38 -21.41
CA ASP A 299 -2.14 -2.17 -21.45
C ASP A 299 -3.64 -2.51 -21.53
N ASN A 300 -3.97 -3.56 -22.28
CA ASN A 300 -5.34 -3.99 -22.52
C ASN A 300 -5.87 -4.96 -21.45
N VAL A 301 -5.01 -5.39 -20.52
CA VAL A 301 -5.37 -6.28 -19.42
C VAL A 301 -5.88 -5.45 -18.24
N VAL A 302 -6.99 -5.88 -17.64
CA VAL A 302 -7.50 -5.27 -16.42
C VAL A 302 -6.73 -5.84 -15.24
N MET A 303 -5.89 -5.02 -14.63
CA MET A 303 -5.17 -5.35 -13.39
C MET A 303 -6.04 -5.06 -12.17
N SER A 304 -5.81 -5.73 -11.05
CA SER A 304 -6.36 -5.35 -9.75
C SER A 304 -6.11 -3.86 -9.48
N TRP A 305 -7.11 -3.15 -8.95
CA TRP A 305 -7.04 -1.71 -8.77
C TRP A 305 -6.13 -1.33 -7.60
N GLY A 306 -5.29 -0.31 -7.78
CA GLY A 306 -4.39 0.20 -6.75
C GLY A 306 -3.60 1.43 -7.18
N HIS A 307 -2.58 1.76 -6.41
CA HIS A 307 -1.70 2.90 -6.60
C HIS A 307 -0.98 2.90 -7.95
N ASP A 308 -0.52 1.72 -8.44
CA ASP A 308 0.09 1.56 -9.76
C ASP A 308 -0.79 2.13 -10.89
N ASP A 309 -2.01 1.63 -10.99
CA ASP A 309 -2.92 1.94 -12.09
C ASP A 309 -3.45 3.38 -11.99
N TYR A 310 -3.70 3.85 -10.76
CA TYR A 310 -4.10 5.24 -10.53
C TYR A 310 -2.97 6.23 -10.87
N MET A 311 -1.74 5.98 -10.41
CA MET A 311 -0.61 6.86 -10.72
C MET A 311 -0.26 6.83 -12.21
N TYR A 312 -0.37 5.67 -12.87
CA TYR A 312 -0.26 5.58 -14.33
C TYR A 312 -1.30 6.45 -15.04
N MET A 313 -2.57 6.42 -14.61
CA MET A 313 -3.61 7.28 -15.18
C MET A 313 -3.31 8.77 -14.93
N VAL A 314 -2.90 9.14 -13.71
CA VAL A 314 -2.48 10.52 -13.40
C VAL A 314 -1.38 10.95 -14.36
N ALA A 315 -0.35 10.12 -14.56
CA ALA A 315 0.77 10.47 -15.44
C ALA A 315 0.35 10.61 -16.91
N LYS A 316 -0.41 9.63 -17.42
CA LYS A 316 -0.86 9.59 -18.82
C LYS A 316 -1.80 10.74 -19.15
N GLU A 317 -2.84 10.96 -18.34
CA GLU A 317 -3.88 11.97 -18.62
C GLU A 317 -3.39 13.40 -18.40
N ASN A 318 -2.35 13.60 -17.57
CA ASN A 318 -1.67 14.90 -17.45
C ASN A 318 -0.58 15.13 -18.52
N GLY A 319 -0.43 14.23 -19.50
CA GLY A 319 0.46 14.43 -20.64
C GLY A 319 1.94 14.42 -20.29
N THR A 320 2.36 13.51 -19.40
CA THR A 320 3.79 13.33 -19.10
C THR A 320 4.62 13.06 -20.35
N THR A 321 5.89 13.48 -20.31
CA THR A 321 6.89 13.14 -21.34
C THR A 321 7.86 12.04 -20.88
N LEU A 322 7.53 11.31 -19.81
CA LEU A 322 8.30 10.11 -19.44
C LEU A 322 8.28 9.08 -20.58
N PRO A 323 9.38 8.31 -20.77
CA PRO A 323 9.41 7.23 -21.74
C PRO A 323 8.43 6.11 -21.37
N SER A 324 8.11 5.24 -22.35
CA SER A 324 7.23 4.08 -22.14
C SER A 324 7.70 3.19 -20.99
N ALA A 325 9.01 2.99 -20.85
CA ALA A 325 9.60 2.24 -19.73
C ALA A 325 9.24 2.83 -18.35
N GLY A 326 9.26 4.16 -18.20
CA GLY A 326 8.89 4.81 -16.94
C GLY A 326 7.40 4.63 -16.60
N LEU A 327 6.53 4.76 -17.59
CA LEU A 327 5.10 4.50 -17.43
C LEU A 327 4.79 3.03 -17.14
N PHE A 328 5.54 2.11 -17.76
CA PHE A 328 5.42 0.67 -17.53
C PHE A 328 5.84 0.31 -16.10
N ILE A 329 6.95 0.87 -15.61
CA ILE A 329 7.37 0.72 -14.21
C ILE A 329 6.25 1.17 -13.27
N ILE A 330 5.73 2.38 -13.43
CA ILE A 330 4.67 2.91 -12.56
C ILE A 330 3.47 1.98 -12.53
N ARG A 331 3.03 1.47 -13.68
CA ARG A 331 1.80 0.66 -13.80
C ARG A 331 1.94 -0.79 -13.33
N TYR A 332 3.16 -1.35 -13.28
CA TYR A 332 3.36 -2.77 -13.06
C TYR A 332 4.41 -3.11 -11.99
N HIS A 333 4.89 -2.13 -11.21
CA HIS A 333 5.89 -2.38 -10.18
C HIS A 333 5.41 -3.23 -9.01
N SER A 334 4.09 -3.28 -8.78
CA SER A 334 3.48 -4.22 -7.82
C SER A 334 3.11 -5.56 -8.46
N PHE A 335 3.35 -5.79 -9.76
CA PHE A 335 2.96 -7.02 -10.45
C PHE A 335 4.00 -8.15 -10.26
N TYR A 336 4.28 -8.50 -9.01
CA TYR A 336 5.28 -9.50 -8.61
C TYR A 336 5.11 -10.87 -9.27
N PRO A 337 3.89 -11.42 -9.42
CA PRO A 337 3.68 -12.66 -10.19
C PRO A 337 4.35 -12.62 -11.58
N LEU A 338 4.35 -11.47 -12.25
CA LEU A 338 5.03 -11.31 -13.53
C LEU A 338 6.55 -11.14 -13.37
N HIS A 339 6.99 -10.07 -12.72
CA HIS A 339 8.39 -9.65 -12.82
C HIS A 339 9.33 -10.46 -11.91
N LYS A 340 8.80 -11.14 -10.89
CA LYS A 340 9.56 -12.03 -10.01
C LYS A 340 9.38 -13.51 -10.37
N GLU A 341 8.14 -13.96 -10.54
CA GLU A 341 7.83 -15.40 -10.72
C GLU A 341 7.71 -15.82 -12.19
N GLY A 342 7.60 -14.87 -13.14
CA GLY A 342 7.50 -15.15 -14.57
C GLY A 342 6.12 -15.63 -15.04
N ALA A 343 5.09 -15.49 -14.20
CA ALA A 343 3.71 -15.80 -14.54
C ALA A 343 3.12 -14.75 -15.51
N TYR A 344 1.99 -15.08 -16.12
CA TYR A 344 1.22 -14.20 -17.03
C TYR A 344 1.95 -13.67 -18.27
N THR A 345 3.13 -14.18 -18.59
CA THR A 345 3.92 -13.80 -19.79
C THR A 345 3.17 -14.04 -21.10
N HIS A 346 2.19 -14.93 -21.14
CA HIS A 346 1.32 -15.16 -22.30
C HIS A 346 0.40 -13.98 -22.64
N LEU A 347 0.24 -13.01 -21.73
CA LEU A 347 -0.54 -11.78 -21.99
C LEU A 347 0.30 -10.64 -22.55
N MET A 348 1.63 -10.74 -22.48
CA MET A 348 2.56 -9.67 -22.87
C MET A 348 2.72 -9.57 -24.39
N ASN A 349 2.81 -8.34 -24.89
CA ASN A 349 3.27 -8.07 -26.26
C ASN A 349 4.78 -7.77 -26.29
N GLU A 350 5.32 -7.47 -27.48
CA GLU A 350 6.76 -7.17 -27.65
C GLU A 350 7.23 -5.95 -26.85
N GLU A 351 6.40 -4.90 -26.75
CA GLU A 351 6.73 -3.69 -25.98
C GLU A 351 6.80 -3.98 -24.48
N ASP A 352 5.88 -4.80 -23.96
CA ASP A 352 5.88 -5.21 -22.55
C ASP A 352 7.17 -5.99 -22.22
N VAL A 353 7.64 -6.84 -23.12
CA VAL A 353 8.87 -7.64 -22.93
C VAL A 353 10.09 -6.74 -22.84
N GLU A 354 10.16 -5.69 -23.66
CA GLU A 354 11.26 -4.71 -23.60
C GLU A 354 11.21 -3.88 -22.31
N ASN A 355 10.03 -3.40 -21.92
CA ASN A 355 9.88 -2.60 -20.71
C ASN A 355 10.06 -3.43 -19.42
N LEU A 356 9.78 -4.73 -19.44
CA LEU A 356 10.00 -5.63 -18.30
C LEU A 356 11.47 -5.64 -17.84
N LYS A 357 12.44 -5.41 -18.75
CA LYS A 357 13.86 -5.30 -18.40
C LYS A 357 14.11 -4.15 -17.44
N TRP A 358 13.53 -2.98 -17.73
CA TRP A 358 13.61 -1.80 -16.87
C TRP A 358 12.85 -1.96 -15.56
N LEU A 359 11.71 -2.64 -15.58
CA LEU A 359 10.97 -2.95 -14.36
C LEU A 359 11.77 -3.83 -13.39
N LYS A 360 12.49 -4.85 -13.90
CA LYS A 360 13.36 -5.68 -13.05
C LYS A 360 14.51 -4.88 -12.44
N ILE A 361 15.08 -3.93 -13.19
CA ILE A 361 16.09 -3.00 -12.66
C ILE A 361 15.49 -2.16 -11.53
N PHE A 362 14.34 -1.52 -11.80
CA PHE A 362 13.65 -0.68 -10.83
C PHE A 362 13.32 -1.43 -9.52
N ASN A 363 12.78 -2.65 -9.63
CA ASN A 363 12.32 -3.44 -8.47
C ASN A 363 13.45 -3.70 -7.45
N LYS A 364 14.71 -3.84 -7.90
CA LYS A 364 15.87 -3.94 -7.02
C LYS A 364 15.92 -2.75 -6.05
N TYR A 365 15.70 -1.54 -6.53
CA TYR A 365 15.83 -0.34 -5.73
C TYR A 365 14.60 -0.09 -4.86
N ASP A 366 13.40 -0.27 -5.39
CA ASP A 366 12.16 -0.20 -4.61
C ASP A 366 12.20 -1.12 -3.38
N LEU A 367 12.61 -2.37 -3.57
CA LEU A 367 12.64 -3.33 -2.47
C LEU A 367 13.81 -3.11 -1.51
N TYR A 368 15.03 -2.97 -2.04
CA TYR A 368 16.25 -3.11 -1.24
C TYR A 368 16.81 -1.79 -0.72
N SER A 369 16.40 -0.64 -1.27
CA SER A 369 16.91 0.67 -0.81
C SER A 369 16.30 1.13 0.52
N LYS A 370 15.25 0.45 0.99
CA LYS A 370 14.56 0.70 2.25
C LYS A 370 15.55 0.66 3.42
N SER A 371 15.78 1.82 4.04
CA SER A 371 16.84 2.00 5.02
C SER A 371 16.42 2.90 6.18
N LYS A 372 17.07 2.74 7.33
CA LYS A 372 16.94 3.69 8.47
C LYS A 372 17.78 4.96 8.27
N VAL A 373 18.63 5.00 7.24
CA VAL A 373 19.42 6.19 6.91
C VAL A 373 18.54 7.13 6.07
N LEU A 374 18.20 8.27 6.66
CA LEU A 374 17.34 9.27 6.03
C LEU A 374 18.09 10.08 4.97
N ILE A 375 17.38 10.41 3.89
CA ILE A 375 17.84 11.36 2.87
C ILE A 375 17.55 12.78 3.34
N ASP A 376 18.54 13.67 3.16
CA ASP A 376 18.37 15.11 3.37
C ASP A 376 17.48 15.70 2.26
N VAL A 377 16.19 15.80 2.57
CA VAL A 377 15.13 16.23 1.65
C VAL A 377 15.44 17.60 1.04
N GLU A 378 15.86 18.58 1.84
CA GLU A 378 16.09 19.94 1.38
C GLU A 378 17.30 20.02 0.43
N LYS A 379 18.30 19.18 0.65
CA LYS A 379 19.47 19.09 -0.24
C LYS A 379 19.11 18.53 -1.62
N VAL A 380 18.24 17.52 -1.69
CA VAL A 380 17.91 16.84 -2.96
C VAL A 380 16.68 17.44 -3.67
N LYS A 381 15.80 18.13 -2.95
CA LYS A 381 14.57 18.75 -3.47
C LYS A 381 14.79 19.60 -4.74
N PRO A 382 15.80 20.49 -4.85
CA PRO A 382 16.01 21.27 -6.07
C PRO A 382 16.25 20.40 -7.31
N TYR A 383 16.94 19.27 -7.16
CA TYR A 383 17.18 18.32 -8.26
C TYR A 383 15.86 17.69 -8.74
N TYR A 384 15.08 17.11 -7.81
CA TYR A 384 13.83 16.46 -8.16
C TYR A 384 12.74 17.43 -8.65
N LEU A 385 12.72 18.66 -8.15
CA LEU A 385 11.87 19.71 -8.71
C LEU A 385 12.24 20.02 -10.17
N SER A 386 13.53 19.99 -10.53
CA SER A 386 13.93 20.18 -11.93
C SER A 386 13.46 19.04 -12.83
N LEU A 387 13.45 17.80 -12.33
CA LEU A 387 12.95 16.64 -13.08
C LEU A 387 11.43 16.68 -13.24
N THR A 388 10.68 17.05 -12.19
CA THR A 388 9.22 17.19 -12.28
C THR A 388 8.84 18.24 -13.31
N GLN A 389 9.55 19.38 -13.35
CA GLN A 389 9.37 20.42 -14.38
C GLN A 389 9.75 19.96 -15.80
N LYS A 390 10.74 19.07 -15.93
CA LYS A 390 11.15 18.50 -17.22
C LYS A 390 10.09 17.57 -17.80
N TYR A 391 9.48 16.73 -16.97
CA TYR A 391 8.65 15.61 -17.41
C TYR A 391 7.14 15.79 -17.23
N PHE A 392 6.71 16.78 -16.46
CA PHE A 392 5.30 17.02 -16.15
C PHE A 392 4.96 18.52 -16.19
N PRO A 393 3.68 18.86 -16.39
CA PRO A 393 3.18 20.20 -16.10
C PRO A 393 3.39 20.57 -14.63
N ALA A 394 3.43 21.87 -14.32
CA ALA A 394 3.65 22.37 -12.96
C ALA A 394 2.56 21.93 -11.97
N LYS A 395 1.33 21.76 -12.44
CA LYS A 395 0.17 21.28 -11.68
C LYS A 395 -0.49 20.15 -12.44
N LEU A 396 -0.79 19.07 -11.74
CA LEU A 396 -1.45 17.89 -12.27
C LEU A 396 -2.84 17.81 -11.66
N ARG A 397 -3.75 17.21 -12.43
CA ARG A 397 -5.05 16.76 -11.96
C ARG A 397 -4.91 15.37 -11.37
N TRP A 398 -5.44 15.20 -10.16
CA TRP A 398 -5.41 13.96 -9.39
C TRP A 398 -6.82 13.46 -9.13
#